data_AF-A0A2G3AHB3-F1
#
_entry.id   AF-A0A2G3AHB3-F1
#
_cell.length_a   1.000
_cell.length_b   1.000
_cell.length_c   1.000
_cell.angle_alpha   90.00
_cell.angle_beta   90.00
_cell.angle_gamma   90.00
#
_symmetry.space_group_name_H-M   'P 1'
#
loop_
_entity.id
_entity.type
_entity.pdbx_description
1 polymer ?
#
loop_
_entity_poly.entity_id
_entity_poly.type
_entity_poly.pdbx_seq_one_letter_code
_entity_poly.pdbx_strand_id
1 'polypeptide(L)'
;MLSFLLFFYIYIFRVSKYCIWVYLLQVMCLADLESDYVNPYDSAAEINIIVVPEFVLQGALCFLHLVMGHWLMCLACLPYLYYDVKVYTGRRHLLDVTEIFNQLPWEKKIRLYKLGYLGILLVFSIIWYGVNDECSCSMPFPSLFF
;
A
#
# COMPACT_ATOMS: atom_id res chain seq x y z
N MET A 1 24.16 -15.05 -2.93
CA MET A 1 23.57 -14.12 -1.94
C MET A 1 22.87 -12.95 -2.64
N LEU A 2 23.53 -12.19 -3.53
CA LEU A 2 22.93 -11.06 -4.26
C LEU A 2 21.70 -11.45 -5.12
N SER A 3 21.75 -12.57 -5.85
CA SER A 3 20.63 -13.04 -6.70
C SER A 3 19.34 -13.33 -5.93
N PHE A 4 19.45 -13.78 -4.68
CA PHE A 4 18.30 -14.02 -3.82
C PHE A 4 17.64 -12.69 -3.43
N LEU A 5 18.44 -11.69 -3.03
CA LEU A 5 17.96 -10.36 -2.67
C LEU A 5 17.26 -9.66 -3.85
N LEU A 6 17.78 -9.80 -5.07
CA LEU A 6 17.15 -9.26 -6.28
C LEU A 6 15.79 -9.90 -6.59
N PHE A 7 15.65 -11.22 -6.38
CA PHE A 7 14.37 -11.90 -6.57
C PHE A 7 13.30 -11.38 -5.60
N PHE A 8 13.63 -11.22 -4.31
CA PHE A 8 12.72 -10.64 -3.33
C PHE A 8 12.36 -9.18 -3.66
N TYR A 9 13.33 -8.40 -4.10
CA TYR A 9 13.10 -7.01 -4.51
C TYR A 9 12.13 -6.92 -5.69
N ILE A 10 12.34 -7.73 -6.74
CA ILE A 10 11.43 -7.79 -7.89
C ILE A 10 10.03 -8.24 -7.46
N TYR A 11 9.95 -9.23 -6.57
CA TYR A 11 8.67 -9.71 -6.02
C TYR A 11 7.94 -8.58 -5.28
N ILE A 12 8.60 -7.88 -4.37
CA ILE A 12 8.04 -6.73 -3.63
C ILE A 12 7.55 -5.64 -4.61
N PHE A 13 8.31 -5.35 -5.66
CA PHE A 13 7.93 -4.38 -6.68
C PHE A 13 6.70 -4.80 -7.50
N ARG A 14 6.53 -6.10 -7.76
CA ARG A 14 5.31 -6.62 -8.40
C ARG A 14 4.11 -6.48 -7.49
N VAL A 15 4.25 -6.82 -6.21
CA VAL A 15 3.16 -6.72 -5.23
C VAL A 15 2.76 -5.26 -4.99
N SER A 16 3.70 -4.32 -4.87
CA SER A 16 3.38 -2.90 -4.66
C SER A 16 2.60 -2.30 -5.83
N LYS A 17 2.98 -2.63 -7.09
CA LYS A 17 2.20 -2.24 -8.27
C LYS A 17 0.79 -2.83 -8.28
N TYR A 18 0.65 -4.10 -7.88
CA TYR A 18 -0.65 -4.74 -7.77
C TYR A 18 -1.52 -4.04 -6.72
N CYS A 19 -0.97 -3.69 -5.55
CA CYS A 19 -1.68 -2.92 -4.54
C CYS A 19 -2.15 -1.56 -5.08
N ILE A 20 -1.29 -0.80 -5.78
CA ILE A 20 -1.65 0.47 -6.43
C ILE A 20 -2.83 0.29 -7.38
N TRP A 21 -2.82 -0.78 -8.20
CA TRP A 21 -3.91 -1.08 -9.12
C TRP A 21 -5.24 -1.36 -8.40
N VAL A 22 -5.22 -2.16 -7.34
CA VAL A 22 -6.41 -2.44 -6.51
C VAL A 22 -6.95 -1.16 -5.87
N TYR A 23 -6.09 -0.28 -5.37
CA TYR A 23 -6.49 1.03 -4.84
C TYR A 23 -7.16 1.91 -5.88
N LEU A 24 -6.63 1.94 -7.10
CA LEU A 24 -7.23 2.69 -8.20
C LEU A 24 -8.62 2.14 -8.54
N LEU A 25 -8.78 0.81 -8.62
CA LEU A 25 -10.07 0.17 -8.84
C LEU A 25 -11.10 0.55 -7.76
N GLN A 26 -10.69 0.57 -6.49
CA GLN A 26 -11.57 1.01 -5.40
C GLN A 26 -11.98 2.47 -5.54
N VAL A 27 -11.05 3.38 -5.87
CA VAL A 27 -11.35 4.82 -6.05
C VAL A 27 -12.29 5.04 -7.24
N MET A 28 -12.14 4.28 -8.32
CA MET A 28 -13.03 4.35 -9.48
C MET A 28 -14.43 3.82 -9.13
N CYS A 29 -14.53 2.67 -8.46
CA CYS A 29 -15.81 2.12 -8.00
C CYS A 29 -16.54 3.10 -7.06
N LEU A 30 -15.80 3.80 -6.20
CA LEU A 30 -16.33 4.81 -5.30
C LEU A 30 -16.76 6.10 -6.02
N ALA A 31 -16.13 6.42 -7.16
CA ALA A 31 -16.53 7.52 -8.03
C ALA A 31 -17.76 7.18 -8.89
N ASP A 32 -17.89 5.94 -9.36
CA ASP A 32 -19.12 5.44 -10.00
C ASP A 32 -20.31 5.48 -9.03
N LEU A 33 -20.09 5.13 -7.76
CA LEU A 33 -21.09 5.23 -6.70
C LEU A 33 -21.58 6.67 -6.44
N GLU A 34 -20.72 7.66 -6.69
CA GLU A 34 -21.02 9.10 -6.53
C GLU A 34 -21.79 9.64 -7.75
N SER A 35 -21.60 9.03 -8.93
CA SER A 35 -22.05 9.55 -10.22
C SER A 35 -23.31 8.86 -10.78
N ASP A 36 -23.61 7.61 -10.41
CA ASP A 36 -24.73 6.86 -10.98
C ASP A 36 -25.54 6.05 -9.94
N TYR A 37 -26.84 5.87 -10.23
CA TYR A 37 -27.87 5.21 -9.42
C TYR A 37 -27.70 3.67 -9.40
N VAL A 38 -26.50 3.18 -9.11
CA VAL A 38 -26.22 1.77 -8.85
C VAL A 38 -26.57 1.45 -7.40
N ASN A 39 -27.14 0.28 -7.16
CA ASN A 39 -27.55 -0.16 -5.83
C ASN A 39 -26.33 -0.12 -4.88
N PRO A 40 -26.30 0.80 -3.91
CA PRO A 40 -25.10 1.03 -3.10
C PRO A 40 -24.75 -0.16 -2.22
N TYR A 41 -25.72 -1.04 -1.99
CA TYR A 41 -25.57 -2.28 -1.25
C TYR A 41 -24.69 -3.31 -1.97
N ASP A 42 -24.80 -3.42 -3.31
CA ASP A 42 -24.04 -4.42 -4.07
C ASP A 42 -22.56 -4.01 -4.20
N SER A 43 -22.29 -2.75 -4.56
CA SER A 43 -20.92 -2.23 -4.66
C SER A 43 -20.21 -2.17 -3.30
N ALA A 44 -20.92 -1.87 -2.21
CA ALA A 44 -20.33 -1.87 -0.87
C ALA A 44 -19.92 -3.29 -0.43
N ALA A 45 -20.69 -4.32 -0.80
CA ALA A 45 -20.34 -5.70 -0.51
C ALA A 45 -19.09 -6.15 -1.28
N GLU A 46 -18.97 -5.78 -2.55
CA GLU A 46 -17.79 -6.07 -3.37
C GLU A 46 -16.53 -5.37 -2.83
N ILE A 47 -16.65 -4.10 -2.42
CA ILE A 47 -15.52 -3.34 -1.81
C ILE A 47 -15.09 -3.99 -0.49
N ASN A 48 -16.02 -4.45 0.34
CA ASN A 48 -15.70 -5.06 1.64
C ASN A 48 -14.92 -6.39 1.49
N ILE A 49 -15.26 -7.19 0.47
CA ILE A 49 -14.52 -8.44 0.19
C ILE A 49 -13.08 -8.14 -0.27
N ILE A 50 -12.87 -7.04 -0.99
CA ILE A 50 -11.56 -6.65 -1.53
C ILE A 50 -10.69 -5.93 -0.48
N VAL A 51 -11.30 -5.23 0.49
CA VAL A 51 -10.54 -4.43 1.46
C VAL A 51 -9.72 -5.27 2.45
N VAL A 52 -10.25 -6.43 2.87
CA VAL A 52 -9.58 -7.33 3.82
C VAL A 52 -8.28 -7.92 3.26
N PRO A 53 -8.24 -8.55 2.07
CA PRO A 53 -7.00 -9.09 1.53
C PRO A 53 -5.96 -8.00 1.24
N GLU A 54 -6.39 -6.77 0.98
CA GLU A 54 -5.49 -5.63 0.78
C GLU A 54 -4.73 -5.26 2.06
N PHE A 55 -5.41 -5.12 3.20
CA PHE A 55 -4.76 -4.87 4.49
C PHE A 55 -3.74 -5.96 4.83
N VAL A 56 -4.11 -7.23 4.57
CA VAL A 56 -3.22 -8.36 4.78
C VAL A 56 -2.01 -8.31 3.86
N LEU A 57 -2.21 -7.99 2.57
CA LEU A 57 -1.12 -7.85 1.60
C LEU A 57 -0.15 -6.74 2.02
N GLN A 58 -0.64 -5.59 2.46
CA GLN A 58 0.25 -4.50 2.85
C GLN A 58 0.97 -4.77 4.17
N GLY A 59 0.32 -5.43 5.14
CA GLY A 59 0.96 -5.92 6.35
C GLY A 59 2.08 -6.93 6.06
N ALA A 60 1.83 -7.87 5.13
CA ALA A 60 2.85 -8.81 4.67
C ALA A 60 4.01 -8.11 3.95
N LEU A 61 3.72 -7.08 3.16
CA LEU A 61 4.73 -6.26 2.46
C LEU A 61 5.64 -5.50 3.44
N CYS A 62 5.06 -4.97 4.52
CA CYS A 62 5.79 -4.32 5.62
C CYS A 62 6.69 -5.33 6.34
N PHE A 63 6.17 -6.51 6.66
CA PHE A 63 6.93 -7.59 7.30
C PHE A 63 8.09 -8.07 6.42
N LEU A 64 7.87 -8.22 5.11
CA LEU A 64 8.92 -8.58 4.16
C LEU A 64 10.05 -7.52 4.11
N HIS A 65 9.73 -6.23 4.17
CA HIS A 65 10.75 -5.17 4.26
C HIS A 65 11.56 -5.23 5.55
N LEU A 66 10.93 -5.60 6.67
CA LEU A 66 11.59 -5.76 7.96
C LEU A 66 12.56 -6.95 7.94
N VAL A 67 12.18 -8.08 7.35
CA VAL A 67 13.04 -9.26 7.19
C VAL A 67 14.22 -8.97 6.25
N MET A 68 14.01 -8.15 5.22
CA MET A 68 15.07 -7.72 4.29
C MET A 68 16.04 -6.70 4.90
N GLY A 69 15.77 -6.21 6.11
CA GLY A 69 16.64 -5.28 6.82
C GLY A 69 16.65 -3.87 6.23
N HIS A 70 15.57 -3.44 5.56
CA HIS A 70 15.42 -2.05 5.10
C HIS A 70 14.67 -1.22 6.16
N TRP A 71 15.38 -0.79 7.20
CA TRP A 71 14.77 -0.20 8.40
C TRP A 71 14.04 1.11 8.11
N LEU A 72 14.58 1.94 7.21
CA LEU A 72 14.00 3.23 6.84
C LEU A 72 12.66 3.08 6.09
N MET A 73 12.57 2.10 5.19
CA MET A 73 11.32 1.76 4.49
C MET A 73 10.28 1.14 5.45
N CYS A 74 10.74 0.33 6.40
CA CYS A 74 9.87 -0.23 7.43
C CYS A 74 9.31 0.85 8.37
N LEU A 75 10.13 1.83 8.77
CA LEU A 75 9.72 2.94 9.63
C LEU A 75 8.73 3.85 8.91
N ALA A 76 8.89 4.03 7.60
CA ALA A 76 7.92 4.71 6.74
C ALA A 76 6.58 3.93 6.68
N CYS A 77 6.62 2.60 6.59
CA CYS A 77 5.42 1.76 6.53
C CYS A 77 4.69 1.58 7.88
N LEU A 78 5.38 1.80 8.99
CA LEU A 78 4.88 1.66 10.37
C LEU A 78 3.64 2.54 10.70
N PRO A 79 3.61 3.86 10.41
CA PRO A 79 2.41 4.68 10.63
C PRO A 79 1.21 4.21 9.78
N TYR A 80 1.47 3.68 8.59
CA TYR A 80 0.44 3.11 7.72
C TYR A 80 -0.15 1.83 8.35
N LEU A 81 0.71 0.89 8.77
CA LEU A 81 0.29 -0.35 9.44
C LEU A 81 -0.48 -0.05 10.73
N TYR A 82 -0.02 0.91 11.52
CA TYR A 82 -0.67 1.31 12.77
C TYR A 82 -2.09 1.85 12.52
N TYR A 83 -2.26 2.67 11.47
CA TYR A 83 -3.58 3.18 11.10
C TYR A 83 -4.53 2.04 10.69
N ASP A 84 -4.05 1.08 9.89
CA ASP A 84 -4.87 -0.05 9.45
C ASP A 84 -5.24 -1.00 10.59
N VAL A 85 -4.31 -1.30 11.49
CA VAL A 85 -4.58 -2.11 12.69
C VAL A 85 -5.60 -1.42 13.60
N LYS A 86 -5.51 -0.10 13.76
CA LYS A 86 -6.47 0.68 14.55
C LYS A 86 -7.88 0.62 13.95
N VAL A 87 -7.99 0.74 12.62
CA VAL A 87 -9.26 0.63 11.88
C VAL A 87 -9.82 -0.80 11.96
N TYR A 88 -8.97 -1.81 11.81
CA TYR A 88 -9.34 -3.23 11.92
C TYR A 88 -9.87 -3.58 13.31
N THR A 89 -9.18 -3.13 14.37
CA THR A 89 -9.57 -3.35 15.77
C THR A 89 -10.88 -2.64 16.11
N GLY A 90 -11.17 -1.52 15.44
CA GLY A 90 -12.43 -0.79 15.59
C GLY A 90 -13.66 -1.47 14.98
N ARG A 91 -13.53 -2.66 14.35
CA ARG A 91 -14.59 -3.40 13.63
C ARG A 91 -15.35 -2.59 12.57
N ARG A 92 -14.88 -1.39 12.21
CA ARG A 92 -15.41 -0.55 11.11
C ARG A 92 -15.09 -1.08 9.70
N HIS A 93 -14.69 -2.35 9.60
CA HIS A 93 -14.56 -3.05 8.33
C HIS A 93 -15.91 -3.31 7.66
N LEU A 94 -16.99 -3.43 8.43
CA LEU A 94 -18.35 -3.48 7.92
C LEU A 94 -18.73 -2.07 7.50
N LEU A 95 -18.67 -1.82 6.19
CA LEU A 95 -19.20 -0.64 5.54
C LEU A 95 -20.71 -0.59 5.80
N ASP A 96 -21.12 0.06 6.89
CA ASP A 96 -22.55 0.27 7.16
C ASP A 96 -23.04 1.33 6.16
N VAL A 97 -23.89 0.90 5.23
CA VAL A 97 -24.24 1.63 4.00
C VAL A 97 -24.80 3.02 4.31
N THR A 98 -25.43 3.21 5.46
CA THR A 98 -26.00 4.50 5.87
C THR A 98 -24.99 5.53 6.37
N GLU A 99 -23.82 5.12 6.87
CA GLU A 99 -22.83 6.03 7.45
C GLU A 99 -21.68 6.35 6.48
N ILE A 100 -21.45 5.45 5.51
CA ILE A 100 -20.40 5.60 4.49
C ILE A 100 -20.68 6.78 3.54
N PHE A 101 -21.93 7.03 3.15
CA PHE A 101 -22.26 8.14 2.25
C PHE A 101 -21.98 9.51 2.87
N ASN A 102 -22.13 9.63 4.19
CA ASN A 102 -21.86 10.88 4.89
C ASN A 102 -20.34 11.12 5.09
N GLN A 103 -19.54 10.05 5.17
CA GLN A 103 -18.08 10.13 5.34
C GLN A 103 -17.29 9.88 4.03
N LEU A 104 -17.98 9.58 2.93
CA LEU A 104 -17.44 9.26 1.60
C LEU A 104 -16.38 10.24 1.09
N PRO A 105 -16.58 11.57 1.12
CA PRO A 105 -15.58 12.52 0.60
C PRO A 105 -14.30 12.56 1.47
N TRP A 106 -14.41 12.21 2.75
CA TRP A 106 -13.28 12.13 3.67
C TRP A 106 -12.49 10.82 3.49
N GLU A 107 -13.19 9.68 3.42
CA GLU A 107 -12.60 8.37 3.15
C GLU A 107 -11.90 8.32 1.78
N LYS A 108 -12.49 8.93 0.75
CA LYS A 108 -11.88 9.08 -0.59
C LYS A 108 -10.55 9.84 -0.53
N LYS A 109 -10.48 10.93 0.25
CA LYS A 109 -9.22 11.69 0.46
C LYS A 109 -8.17 10.87 1.19
N ILE A 110 -8.56 10.09 2.21
CA ILE A 110 -7.64 9.20 2.93
C ILE A 110 -7.07 8.13 1.98
N ARG A 111 -7.92 7.47 1.18
CA ARG A 111 -7.48 6.44 0.20
C ARG A 111 -6.59 7.03 -0.90
N LEU A 112 -6.90 8.22 -1.40
CA LEU A 112 -6.03 8.94 -2.35
C LEU A 112 -4.68 9.30 -1.73
N TYR A 113 -4.67 9.74 -0.48
CA TYR A 113 -3.42 10.02 0.23
C TYR A 113 -2.58 8.75 0.42
N LYS A 114 -3.20 7.63 0.78
CA LYS A 114 -2.54 6.31 0.88
C LYS A 114 -1.95 5.86 -0.47
N LEU A 115 -2.70 6.02 -1.57
CA LEU A 115 -2.22 5.73 -2.92
C LEU A 115 -1.01 6.60 -3.28
N GLY A 116 -1.09 7.91 -3.04
CA GLY A 116 0.01 8.84 -3.29
C GLY A 116 1.25 8.49 -2.47
N TYR A 117 1.06 8.14 -1.20
CA TYR A 117 2.12 7.67 -0.32
C TYR A 117 2.80 6.40 -0.86
N LEU A 118 2.03 5.39 -1.26
CA LEU A 118 2.54 4.14 -1.83
C LEU A 118 3.29 4.39 -3.15
N GLY A 119 2.78 5.31 -3.98
CA GLY A 119 3.42 5.72 -5.23
C GLY A 119 4.76 6.43 -5.02
N ILE A 120 4.85 7.37 -4.07
CA ILE A 120 6.10 8.05 -3.71
C ILE A 120 7.11 7.04 -3.17
N LEU A 121 6.68 6.11 -2.31
CA LEU A 121 7.53 5.06 -1.76
C LEU A 121 8.07 4.14 -2.88
N LEU A 122 7.24 3.82 -3.87
CA LEU A 122 7.66 3.07 -5.06
C LEU A 122 8.71 3.83 -5.88
N VAL A 123 8.52 5.12 -6.15
CA VAL A 123 9.51 5.95 -6.87
C VAL A 123 10.82 6.05 -6.09
N PHE A 124 10.75 6.27 -4.77
CA PHE A 124 11.92 6.32 -3.91
C PHE A 124 12.70 4.99 -3.91
N SER A 125 12.00 3.86 -3.90
CA SER A 125 12.64 2.53 -3.98
C SER A 125 13.39 2.32 -5.30
N ILE A 126 12.83 2.78 -6.43
CA ILE A 126 13.49 2.71 -7.75
C ILE A 126 14.75 3.58 -7.76
N ILE A 127 14.66 4.82 -7.26
CA ILE A 127 15.80 5.73 -7.20
C ILE A 127 16.91 5.14 -6.33
N TRP A 128 16.56 4.58 -5.17
CA TRP A 128 17.53 3.94 -4.29
C TRP A 128 18.27 2.81 -4.99
N TYR A 129 17.56 1.92 -5.66
CA TYR A 129 18.18 0.83 -6.41
C TYR A 129 19.03 1.35 -7.59
N GLY A 130 18.51 2.29 -8.38
CA GLY A 130 19.21 2.86 -9.54
C GLY A 130 20.47 3.68 -9.18
N VAL A 131 20.46 4.40 -8.06
CA VAL A 131 21.63 5.15 -7.56
C VAL A 131 22.74 4.20 -7.07
N ASN A 132 22.37 3.04 -6.51
CA ASN A 132 23.35 2.04 -6.08
C ASN A 132 24.04 1.34 -7.27
N ASP A 133 23.40 1.27 -8.45
CA ASP A 133 24.03 0.75 -9.67
C ASP A 133 25.14 1.70 -10.21
N GLU A 134 24.96 3.02 -10.12
CA GLU A 134 25.95 4.01 -10.61
C GLU A 134 27.21 4.12 -9.73
N CYS A 135 27.12 3.80 -8.43
CA CYS A 135 28.26 3.85 -7.50
C CYS A 135 29.09 2.56 -7.43
N SER A 136 28.87 1.57 -8.31
CA SER A 136 29.64 0.32 -8.30
C SER A 136 31.10 0.44 -8.78
N CYS A 137 31.56 1.60 -9.26
CA CYS A 137 32.99 1.84 -9.57
C CYS A 137 33.80 2.47 -8.43
N SER A 138 33.18 2.88 -7.32
CA SER A 138 33.89 3.56 -6.23
C SER A 138 33.26 3.23 -4.87
N MET A 139 33.57 2.05 -4.33
CA MET A 139 34.05 1.82 -2.95
C MET A 139 33.68 0.42 -2.44
N PRO A 140 34.57 -0.19 -1.63
CA PRO A 140 34.25 -1.40 -0.89
C PRO A 140 33.30 -1.06 0.26
N PHE A 141 32.33 -1.95 0.52
CA PHE A 141 31.37 -2.00 1.64
C PHE A 141 31.91 -1.50 3.01
N PRO A 142 31.06 -1.15 4.02
CA PRO A 142 29.63 -1.52 4.16
C PRO A 142 28.67 -0.41 4.66
N SER A 143 27.36 -0.63 4.49
CA SER A 143 26.29 -0.20 5.41
C SER A 143 26.32 1.26 5.91
N LEU A 144 25.82 2.21 5.11
CA LEU A 144 25.37 3.51 5.66
C LEU A 144 23.85 3.59 5.84
N PHE A 145 23.14 2.52 5.48
CA PHE A 145 21.81 2.19 5.98
C PHE A 145 21.72 0.66 6.02
N PHE A 146 21.91 0.09 7.21
CA PHE A 146 20.92 -0.89 7.63
C PHE A 146 19.57 -0.15 7.61
#